data_AF-A0A4Q4T595-F1
#
_entry.id   AF-A0A4Q4T595-F1
#
_cell.length_a   1.000
_cell.length_b   1.000
_cell.length_c   1.000
_cell.angle_alpha   90.00
_cell.angle_beta   90.00
_cell.angle_gamma   90.00
#
_symmetry.space_group_name_H-M   'P 1'
#
loop_
_entity.id
_entity.type
_entity.pdbx_description
1 polymer ?
#
loop_
_entity_poly.entity_id
_entity_poly.type
_entity_poly.pdbx_seq_one_letter_code
_entity_poly.pdbx_strand_id
1 'polypeptide(L)'
;MTGSLRHFLDSDAVWLKILGATLLILVARSVSQIVYNVFLHPLAKIPGPRLMAASVLPMGWARTQGRAPYKLAELHERYGPVVRVGPNEVSAPR
;
A
#
# COMPACT_ATOMS: atom_id res chain seq x y z
N MET A 1 -47.89 6.65 -1.62
CA MET A 1 -46.92 6.29 -2.68
C MET A 1 -45.49 6.11 -2.18
N THR A 2 -45.23 6.10 -0.87
CA THR A 2 -43.88 6.02 -0.26
C THR A 2 -43.42 4.61 0.12
N GLY A 3 -44.28 3.59 0.04
CA GLY A 3 -43.96 2.21 0.44
C GLY A 3 -43.11 1.41 -0.55
N SER A 4 -43.25 1.67 -1.86
CA SER A 4 -42.58 0.89 -2.91
C SER A 4 -41.06 1.12 -2.97
N LEU A 5 -40.60 2.32 -2.62
CA LEU A 5 -39.17 2.67 -2.66
C LEU A 5 -38.39 2.09 -1.47
N ARG A 6 -39.03 1.94 -0.30
CA ARG A 6 -38.40 1.34 0.89
C ARG A 6 -38.13 -0.15 0.71
N HIS A 7 -39.10 -0.91 0.22
CA HIS A 7 -38.92 -2.35 -0.07
C HIS A 7 -37.85 -2.63 -1.14
N PHE A 8 -37.70 -1.73 -2.12
CA PHE A 8 -36.64 -1.83 -3.12
C PHE A 8 -35.24 -1.56 -2.53
N LEU A 9 -35.13 -0.60 -1.61
CA LEU A 9 -33.88 -0.25 -0.92
C LEU A 9 -33.50 -1.28 0.17
N ASP A 10 -34.48 -1.95 0.77
CA ASP A 10 -34.27 -3.00 1.79
C ASP A 10 -33.98 -4.39 1.20
N SER A 11 -33.90 -4.50 -0.12
CA SER A 11 -33.56 -5.77 -0.77
C SER A 11 -32.09 -6.12 -0.50
N ASP A 12 -31.83 -7.29 0.08
CA ASP A 12 -30.47 -7.77 0.38
C ASP A 12 -29.52 -7.71 -0.83
N ALA A 13 -30.08 -7.86 -2.04
CA ALA A 13 -29.35 -7.73 -3.29
C ALA A 13 -28.76 -6.33 -3.54
N VAL A 14 -29.39 -5.25 -3.05
CA VAL A 14 -28.89 -3.88 -3.17
C VAL A 14 -27.68 -3.69 -2.24
N TRP A 15 -27.79 -4.12 -0.99
CA TRP A 15 -26.69 -4.04 -0.02
C TRP A 15 -25.48 -4.88 -0.43
N LEU A 16 -25.69 -6.09 -0.94
CA LEU A 16 -24.61 -6.93 -1.48
C LEU A 16 -23.89 -6.25 -2.66
N LYS A 17 -24.63 -5.59 -3.57
CA LYS A 17 -24.04 -4.84 -4.68
C LYS A 17 -23.24 -3.63 -4.19
N ILE A 18 -23.75 -2.89 -3.19
CA ILE A 18 -23.04 -1.74 -2.61
C ILE A 18 -21.76 -2.19 -1.92
N LEU A 19 -21.81 -3.25 -1.11
CA LEU A 19 -20.64 -3.83 -0.44
C LEU A 19 -19.60 -4.34 -1.45
N GLY A 20 -20.06 -5.06 -2.47
CA GLY A 20 -19.21 -5.55 -3.55
C GLY A 20 -18.54 -4.41 -4.33
N ALA A 21 -19.30 -3.38 -4.72
CA ALA A 21 -18.76 -2.21 -5.42
C ALA A 21 -17.76 -1.44 -4.54
N THR A 22 -18.06 -1.28 -3.24
CA THR A 22 -17.17 -0.61 -2.29
C THR A 22 -15.85 -1.37 -2.15
N LEU A 23 -15.91 -2.69 -1.95
CA LEU A 23 -14.72 -3.54 -1.88
C LEU A 23 -13.90 -3.46 -3.17
N LEU A 24 -14.56 -3.53 -4.34
CA LEU A 24 -13.89 -3.42 -5.63
C LEU A 24 -13.16 -2.09 -5.79
N ILE A 25 -13.79 -0.98 -5.42
CA ILE A 25 -13.17 0.36 -5.48
C ILE A 25 -11.95 0.44 -4.55
N LEU A 26 -12.05 -0.10 -3.33
CA LEU A 26 -10.93 -0.10 -2.38
C LEU A 26 -9.75 -0.92 -2.89
N VAL A 27 -10.01 -2.09 -3.48
CA VAL A 27 -8.98 -2.94 -4.09
C VAL A 27 -8.36 -2.24 -5.30
N ALA A 28 -9.17 -1.72 -6.21
CA ALA A 28 -8.69 -1.04 -7.41
C ALA A 28 -7.83 0.18 -7.05
N ARG A 29 -8.25 0.98 -6.07
CA ARG A 29 -7.47 2.12 -5.55
C ARG A 29 -6.14 1.65 -4.96
N SER A 30 -6.16 0.59 -4.15
CA SER A 30 -4.95 0.06 -3.50
C SER A 30 -3.94 -0.45 -4.52
N VAL A 31 -4.40 -1.23 -5.50
CA VAL A 31 -3.57 -1.73 -6.61
C VAL A 31 -3.02 -0.58 -7.44
N SER A 32 -3.86 0.40 -7.80
CA SER A 32 -3.44 1.58 -8.56
C SER A 32 -2.35 2.35 -7.83
N GLN A 33 -2.48 2.54 -6.52
CA GLN A 33 -1.48 3.21 -5.70
C GLN A 33 -0.17 2.42 -5.64
N ILE A 34 -0.22 1.09 -5.51
CA ILE A 34 0.97 0.23 -5.50
C ILE A 34 1.71 0.35 -6.85
N VAL A 35 0.99 0.23 -7.96
CA VAL A 35 1.57 0.34 -9.30
C VAL A 35 2.20 1.72 -9.50
N TYR A 36 1.50 2.79 -9.13
CA TYR A 36 2.04 4.14 -9.18
C TYR A 36 3.31 4.27 -8.33
N ASN A 37 3.29 3.80 -7.08
CA ASN A 37 4.43 3.90 -6.16
C ASN A 37 5.67 3.16 -6.68
N VAL A 38 5.48 1.97 -7.26
CA VAL A 38 6.58 1.12 -7.72
C VAL A 38 7.17 1.63 -9.04
N PHE A 39 6.36 2.12 -9.98
CA PHE A 39 6.81 2.39 -11.34
C PHE A 39 6.85 3.88 -11.73
N LEU A 40 5.88 4.67 -11.28
CA LEU A 40 5.66 6.04 -11.77
C LEU A 40 6.08 7.11 -10.76
N HIS A 41 6.21 6.74 -9.48
CA HIS A 41 6.57 7.66 -8.42
C HIS A 41 7.95 8.27 -8.65
N PRO A 42 8.19 9.55 -8.30
CA PRO A 42 9.51 10.18 -8.44
C PRO A 42 10.64 9.40 -7.77
N LEU A 43 10.35 8.74 -6.64
CA LEU A 43 11.30 7.89 -5.90
C LEU A 43 11.47 6.48 -6.49
N ALA A 44 10.78 6.12 -7.58
CA ALA A 44 10.94 4.81 -8.25
C ALA A 44 12.34 4.61 -8.85
N LYS A 45 13.08 5.71 -9.07
CA LYS A 45 14.48 5.69 -9.53
C LYS A 45 15.46 5.27 -8.44
N ILE A 46 15.04 5.31 -7.17
CA ILE A 46 15.90 4.99 -6.03
C ILE A 46 15.89 3.47 -5.84
N PRO A 47 17.07 2.82 -5.76
CA PRO A 47 17.15 1.38 -5.64
C PRO A 47 16.56 0.91 -4.31
N GLY A 48 15.95 -0.27 -4.30
CA GLY A 48 15.39 -0.87 -3.10
C GLY A 48 14.37 -1.98 -3.38
N PRO A 49 13.91 -2.69 -2.33
CA PRO A 49 12.92 -3.75 -2.48
C PRO A 49 11.58 -3.20 -2.97
N ARG A 50 11.00 -3.83 -4.00
CA ARG A 50 9.67 -3.45 -4.53
C ARG A 50 8.56 -3.51 -3.48
N LEU A 51 8.66 -4.44 -2.52
CA LEU A 51 7.69 -4.53 -1.41
C LEU A 51 7.69 -3.28 -0.53
N MET A 52 8.86 -2.67 -0.31
CA MET A 52 8.98 -1.41 0.44
C MET A 52 8.54 -0.21 -0.40
N ALA A 53 8.76 -0.24 -1.72
CA ALA A 53 8.17 0.74 -2.62
C ALA A 53 6.63 0.66 -2.66
N ALA A 54 6.06 -0.55 -2.55
CA ALA A 54 4.62 -0.78 -2.57
C ALA A 54 3.93 -0.39 -1.27
N SER A 55 4.54 -0.69 -0.11
CA SER A 55 3.92 -0.50 1.21
C SER A 55 4.95 -0.29 2.32
N VAL A 56 4.54 0.40 3.39
CA VAL A 56 5.34 0.60 4.61
C VAL A 56 5.41 -0.66 5.49
N LEU A 57 4.55 -1.65 5.25
CA LEU A 57 4.38 -2.82 6.12
C LEU A 57 5.68 -3.63 6.34
N PRO A 58 6.53 -3.92 5.33
CA PRO A 58 7.74 -4.71 5.55
C PRO A 58 8.72 -4.05 6.52
N MET A 59 8.90 -2.72 6.39
CA MET A 59 9.76 -1.96 7.29
C MET A 59 9.10 -1.77 8.66
N GLY A 60 7.77 -1.55 8.69
CA GLY A 60 6.99 -1.50 9.92
C GLY A 60 7.12 -2.77 10.75
N TRP A 61 7.08 -3.94 10.11
CA TRP A 61 7.31 -5.22 10.78
C TRP A 61 8.73 -5.37 11.34
N ALA A 62 9.74 -4.95 10.59
CA ALA A 62 11.11 -4.92 11.12
C ALA A 62 11.25 -3.95 12.31
N ARG A 63 10.53 -2.82 12.30
CA ARG A 63 10.48 -1.86 13.42
C ARG A 63 9.82 -2.46 14.66
N THR A 64 8.67 -3.13 14.52
CA THR A 64 7.97 -3.74 15.66
C THR A 64 8.77 -4.88 16.31
N GLN A 65 9.65 -5.55 15.55
CA GLN A 65 10.57 -6.55 16.06
C GLN A 65 11.87 -5.98 16.63
N GLY A 66 12.08 -4.66 16.61
CA GLY A 66 13.36 -4.03 16.97
C GLY A 66 14.51 -4.35 16.01
N ARG A 67 14.20 -4.86 14.81
CA ARG A 67 15.17 -5.31 13.80
C ARG A 67 15.42 -4.29 12.69
N ALA A 68 14.80 -3.13 12.75
CA ALA A 68 14.94 -2.08 11.73
C ALA A 68 16.41 -1.69 11.45
N PRO A 69 17.30 -1.50 12.44
CA PRO A 69 18.69 -1.15 12.16
C PRO A 69 19.44 -2.21 11.35
N TYR A 70 19.26 -3.49 11.70
CA TYR A 70 19.86 -4.61 10.98
C TYR A 70 19.32 -4.72 9.57
N LYS A 71 18.00 -4.58 9.40
CA LYS A 71 17.38 -4.62 8.08
C LYS A 71 17.87 -3.47 7.21
N LEU A 72 18.04 -2.29 7.79
CA LEU A 72 18.53 -1.12 7.08
C LEU A 72 19.99 -1.29 6.64
N ALA A 73 20.84 -1.84 7.51
CA ALA A 73 22.22 -2.18 7.16
C ALA A 73 22.28 -3.18 5.99
N GLU A 74 21.51 -4.27 6.02
CA GLU A 74 21.40 -5.24 4.93
C GLU A 74 20.96 -4.58 3.61
N LEU A 75 20.01 -3.65 3.69
CA LEU A 75 19.52 -2.92 2.52
C LEU A 75 20.60 -2.00 1.93
N HIS A 76 21.33 -1.28 2.77
CA HIS A 76 22.43 -0.43 2.30
C HIS A 76 23.60 -1.23 1.71
N GLU A 77 23.89 -2.39 2.29
CA GLU A 77 24.88 -3.32 1.74
C GLU A 77 24.48 -3.82 0.34
N ARG A 78 23.18 -4.10 0.14
CA ARG A 78 22.67 -4.67 -1.12
C ARG A 78 22.38 -3.65 -2.22
N TYR A 79 21.82 -2.50 -1.87
CA TYR A 79 21.30 -1.51 -2.81
C TYR A 79 22.13 -0.22 -2.86
N GLY A 80 23.08 -0.05 -1.94
CA GLY A 80 24.00 1.07 -1.90
C GLY A 80 23.62 2.17 -0.88
N PRO A 81 24.24 3.35 -0.99
CA PRO A 81 24.14 4.37 0.06
C PRO A 81 22.73 4.94 0.20
N VAL A 82 21.95 5.08 -0.87
CA VAL A 82 20.58 5.59 -0.80
C VAL A 82 19.61 4.50 -1.18
N VAL A 83 18.73 4.10 -0.26
CA VAL A 83 17.80 2.98 -0.46
C VAL A 83 16.38 3.39 -0.16
N ARG A 84 15.44 2.93 -0.99
CA ARG A 84 14.01 3.12 -0.76
C ARG A 84 13.51 2.15 0.30
N VAL A 85 12.98 2.70 1.40
CA VAL A 85 12.49 1.94 2.57
C VAL A 85 10.99 2.07 2.79
N GLY A 86 10.31 2.88 1.99
CA GLY A 86 8.86 3.02 1.95
C GLY A 86 8.39 3.66 0.63
N PRO A 87 7.06 3.75 0.41
CA PRO A 87 6.52 4.43 -0.76
C PRO A 87 6.99 5.89 -0.85
N ASN A 88 7.03 6.57 0.29
CA ASN A 88 7.44 7.97 0.44
C ASN A 88 8.66 8.12 1.37
N GLU A 89 9.39 7.03 1.63
CA GLU A 89 10.52 7.03 2.56
C GLU A 89 11.78 6.49 1.89
N VAL A 90 12.88 7.18 2.13
CA VAL A 90 14.23 6.80 1.71
C VAL A 90 15.16 6.86 2.91
N SER A 91 16.19 6.03 2.88
CA SER A 91 17.26 6.07 3.85
C SER A 91 18.58 6.38 3.15
N ALA A 92 19.40 7.18 3.82
CA ALA A 92 20.76 7.51 3.44
C ALA A 92 21.68 7.27 4.64
N PRO A 93 22.98 7.02 4.43
CA PRO A 93 23.92 6.80 5.52
C PRO A 93 24.08 8.15 6.24
N ARG A 94 24.13 8.10 7.57
CA ARG A 94 24.52 9.26 8.37
C ARG A 94 26.04 9.38 8.43
#